data_AF-A0A2V7M7R1-F1
#
_entry.id   AF-A0A2V7M7R1-F1
#
_cell.length_a   1.000
_cell.length_b   1.000
_cell.length_c   1.000
_cell.angle_alpha   90.00
_cell.angle_beta   90.00
_cell.angle_gamma   90.00
#
_symmetry.space_group_name_H-M   'P 1'
#
loop_
_entity.id
_entity.type
_entity.pdbx_description
1 polymer ?
#
loop_
_entity_poly.entity_id
_entity_poly.type
_entity_poly.pdbx_seq_one_letter_code
_entity_poly.pdbx_strand_id
1 'polypeptide(L)'
;VLCGHDHQEGADLLGGRVVVSTAGTLCRRTRGGRPSSFNFVTIDATAVHITYFRWDAESRRFRASDTAAFARPGRPAPVQQVQAAS
;
A
#
# COMPACT_ATOMS: atom_id res chain seq x y z
N VAL A 1 6.32 0.67 4.74
CA VAL A 1 7.02 1.96 4.61
C VAL A 1 6.37 2.69 3.45
N LEU A 2 5.94 3.93 3.65
CA LEU A 2 5.33 4.75 2.59
C LEU A 2 6.34 5.84 2.21
N CYS A 3 6.73 5.91 0.94
CA CYS A 3 7.71 6.86 0.44
C CYS A 3 7.17 7.66 -0.76
N GLY A 4 7.68 8.89 -0.90
CA GLY A 4 7.53 9.74 -2.09
C GLY A 4 8.80 9.72 -2.93
N HIS A 5 9.19 10.88 -3.48
CA HIS A 5 10.41 11.14 -4.28
C HIS A 5 10.34 10.72 -5.75
N ASP A 6 10.09 9.44 -6.05
CA ASP A 6 10.32 8.90 -7.40
C ASP A 6 9.28 9.32 -8.45
N HIS A 7 8.19 9.96 -8.01
CA HIS A 7 7.05 10.34 -8.83
C HIS A 7 6.54 9.16 -9.68
N GLN A 8 6.53 7.98 -9.07
CA GLN A 8 5.98 6.76 -9.63
C GLN A 8 5.41 5.87 -8.52
N GLU A 9 4.19 5.35 -8.70
CA GLU A 9 3.64 4.36 -7.78
C GLU A 9 4.27 2.98 -7.98
N GLY A 10 4.45 2.27 -6.88
CA GLY A 10 5.08 0.96 -6.83
C GLY A 10 4.93 0.36 -5.44
N ALA A 11 4.92 -0.97 -5.34
CA ALA A 11 4.82 -1.67 -4.09
C ALA A 11 5.59 -2.99 -4.19
N ASP A 12 6.43 -3.26 -3.20
CA ASP A 12 7.24 -4.48 -3.16
C ASP A 12 7.66 -4.82 -1.73
N LEU A 13 8.28 -5.99 -1.55
CA LEU A 13 8.93 -6.42 -0.32
C LEU A 13 10.40 -6.03 -0.31
N LEU A 14 10.81 -5.28 0.71
CA LEU A 14 12.22 -5.00 1.01
C LEU A 14 12.51 -5.42 2.45
N GLY A 15 13.41 -6.39 2.63
CA GLY A 15 13.76 -6.90 3.95
C GLY A 15 12.56 -7.43 4.75
N GLY A 16 11.60 -8.08 4.08
CA GLY A 16 10.38 -8.61 4.70
C GLY A 16 9.34 -7.55 5.08
N ARG A 17 9.52 -6.29 4.66
CA ARG A 17 8.56 -5.20 4.89
C ARG A 17 7.96 -4.76 3.57
N VAL A 18 6.67 -4.47 3.57
CA VAL A 18 6.01 -3.82 2.43
C VAL A 18 6.51 -2.38 2.31
N VAL A 19 7.06 -2.03 1.16
CA VAL A 19 7.49 -0.69 0.79
C VAL A 19 6.62 -0.21 -0.37
N VAL A 20 6.15 1.03 -0.29
CA VAL A 20 5.23 1.61 -1.27
C VAL A 20 5.74 2.98 -1.69
N SER A 21 6.04 3.15 -2.98
CA SER A 21 6.35 4.45 -3.58
C SER A 21 5.07 5.11 -4.11
N THR A 22 5.08 6.45 -4.22
CA THR A 22 3.91 7.24 -4.62
C THR A 22 4.26 8.16 -5.79
N ALA A 23 3.39 8.24 -6.80
CA ALA A 23 3.58 9.17 -7.91
C ALA A 23 3.28 10.63 -7.57
N GLY A 24 2.28 10.84 -6.72
CA GLY A 24 1.82 12.17 -6.30
C GLY A 24 0.62 12.65 -7.12
N THR A 25 -0.14 13.57 -6.54
CA THR A 25 -1.39 14.07 -7.13
C THR A 25 -1.23 15.41 -7.86
N LEU A 26 -0.30 16.26 -7.41
CA LEU A 26 -0.11 17.62 -7.91
C LEU A 26 1.00 17.75 -8.95
N CYS A 27 2.05 16.93 -8.87
CA CYS A 27 3.17 17.05 -9.80
C CYS A 27 2.86 16.32 -11.11
N ARG A 28 2.96 17.04 -12.22
CA ARG A 28 2.85 16.47 -13.58
C ARG A 28 4.15 15.80 -14.08
N ARG A 29 5.22 15.85 -13.28
CA ARG A 29 6.50 15.18 -13.57
C ARG A 29 6.47 13.73 -13.11
N THR A 30 5.42 12.99 -13.43
CA THR A 30 5.39 11.55 -13.23
C THR A 30 6.31 10.87 -14.22
N ARG A 31 7.08 9.87 -13.78
CA ARG A 31 7.95 9.11 -14.69
C ARG A 31 7.09 8.41 -15.75
N GLY A 32 7.51 8.53 -17.01
CA GLY A 32 6.84 7.86 -18.13
C GLY A 32 5.47 8.43 -18.50
N GLY A 33 5.12 9.66 -18.07
CA GLY A 33 3.84 10.30 -18.43
C GLY A 33 2.60 9.63 -17.82
N ARG A 34 2.79 8.84 -16.77
CA ARG A 34 1.69 8.13 -16.10
C ARG A 34 0.72 9.11 -15.45
N PRO A 35 -0.59 8.80 -15.37
CA PRO A 35 -1.53 9.66 -14.67
C PRO A 35 -1.16 9.87 -13.21
N SER A 36 -1.54 11.03 -12.65
CA SER A 36 -1.46 11.29 -11.20
C SER A 36 -2.13 10.14 -10.42
N SER A 37 -1.56 9.76 -9.28
CA SER A 37 -2.08 8.63 -8.51
C SER A 37 -1.95 8.83 -7.00
N PHE A 38 -2.78 8.12 -6.24
CA PHE A 38 -2.62 7.90 -4.81
C PHE A 38 -2.74 6.42 -4.48
N ASN A 39 -2.21 6.03 -3.31
CA ASN A 39 -2.27 4.66 -2.81
C ASN A 39 -3.41 4.52 -1.80
N PHE A 40 -4.30 3.56 -2.00
CA PHE A 40 -5.26 3.12 -0.99
C PHE A 40 -4.69 1.88 -0.30
N VAL A 41 -4.39 2.00 1.00
CA VAL A 41 -3.72 0.95 1.78
C VAL A 41 -4.71 0.36 2.76
N THR A 42 -5.00 -0.94 2.61
CA THR A 42 -5.80 -1.70 3.57
C THR A 42 -4.91 -2.73 4.23
N ILE A 43 -5.03 -2.86 5.56
CA ILE A 43 -4.27 -3.83 6.34
C ILE A 43 -5.27 -4.67 7.11
N ASP A 44 -5.32 -5.96 6.82
CA ASP A 44 -6.17 -6.91 7.55
C ASP A 44 -5.30 -7.87 8.39
N ALA A 45 -5.90 -8.94 8.91
CA ALA A 45 -5.22 -9.92 9.75
C ALA A 45 -4.07 -10.64 9.01
N THR A 46 -4.25 -10.93 7.72
CA THR A 46 -3.43 -11.84 6.92
C THR A 46 -2.64 -11.14 5.82
N ALA A 47 -2.98 -9.90 5.47
CA ALA A 47 -2.36 -9.21 4.35
C ALA A 47 -2.32 -7.68 4.48
N VAL A 48 -1.40 -7.09 3.72
CA VAL A 48 -1.37 -5.68 3.36
C VAL A 48 -1.77 -5.57 1.89
N HIS A 49 -2.84 -4.85 1.60
CA HIS A 49 -3.33 -4.57 0.25
C HIS A 49 -2.98 -3.14 -0.15
N ILE A 50 -2.39 -2.98 -1.32
CA ILE A 50 -2.05 -1.70 -1.93
C ILE A 50 -2.81 -1.60 -3.24
N THR A 51 -3.83 -0.75 -3.29
CA THR A 51 -4.54 -0.43 -4.54
C THR A 51 -4.11 0.94 -5.02
N TYR A 52 -3.69 1.05 -6.27
CA TYR A 52 -3.43 2.33 -6.90
C TYR A 52 -4.72 2.94 -7.40
N PHE A 53 -4.97 4.19 -7.05
CA PHE A 53 -6.02 5.00 -7.63
C PHE A 53 -5.40 6.00 -8.59
N ARG A 54 -5.68 5.85 -9.88
CA ARG A 54 -5.13 6.69 -10.95
C ARG A 54 -6.16 7.72 -11.40
N TRP A 55 -5.71 8.93 -11.72
CA TRP A 55 -6.54 9.99 -12.26
C TRP A 55 -7.02 9.60 -13.65
N ASP A 56 -8.32 9.48 -13.81
CA ASP A 56 -8.97 9.34 -15.11
C ASP A 56 -9.46 10.72 -15.56
N ALA A 57 -8.86 11.23 -16.64
CA ALA A 57 -9.17 12.54 -17.18
C ALA A 57 -10.58 12.60 -17.80
N GLU A 58 -11.07 11.49 -18.34
CA GLU A 58 -12.39 11.43 -18.99
C GLU A 58 -13.49 11.57 -17.94
N SER A 59 -13.46 10.74 -16.91
CA SER A 59 -14.47 10.80 -15.84
C SER A 59 -14.19 11.82 -14.75
N ARG A 60 -13.04 12.53 -14.82
CA ARG A 60 -12.57 13.53 -13.84
C ARG A 60 -12.59 13.00 -12.41
N ARG A 61 -12.17 11.75 -12.23
CA ARG A 61 -12.18 11.05 -10.95
C ARG A 61 -10.95 10.18 -10.82
N PHE A 62 -10.56 9.89 -9.59
CA PHE A 62 -9.63 8.80 -9.33
C PHE A 62 -10.36 7.47 -9.39
N ARG A 63 -9.82 6.52 -10.15
CA ARG A 63 -10.35 5.16 -10.27
C ARG A 63 -9.34 4.14 -9.79
N ALA A 64 -9.84 3.09 -9.15
CA ALA A 64 -9.02 1.95 -8.79
C ALA A 64 -8.39 1.34 -10.05
N SER A 65 -7.12 0.99 -9.94
CA SER A 65 -6.33 0.31 -10.96
C SER A 65 -5.75 -0.96 -10.36
N ASP A 66 -4.43 -1.08 -10.30
CA ASP A 66 -3.77 -2.32 -9.91
C ASP A 66 -3.82 -2.48 -8.39
N THR A 67 -3.99 -3.72 -7.94
CA THR A 67 -3.90 -4.08 -6.51
C THR A 67 -2.83 -5.12 -6.30
N ALA A 68 -1.92 -4.86 -5.37
CA ALA A 68 -0.95 -5.82 -4.87
C ALA A 68 -1.31 -6.21 -3.43
N ALA A 69 -1.17 -7.50 -3.12
CA ALA A 69 -1.40 -8.04 -1.79
C ALA A 69 -0.13 -8.73 -1.28
N PHE A 70 0.27 -8.41 -0.05
CA PHE A 70 1.45 -8.96 0.59
C PHE A 70 1.05 -9.68 1.87
N ALA A 71 1.38 -10.96 1.97
CA ALA A 71 1.08 -11.75 3.16
C ALA A 71 1.75 -11.14 4.40
N ARG A 72 1.01 -11.07 5.50
CA ARG A 72 1.51 -10.67 6.80
C ARG A 72 1.74 -11.93 7.63
N PRO A 73 3.00 -12.22 8.04
CA PRO A 73 3.22 -13.31 8.98
C PRO A 73 2.38 -13.03 10.23
N GLY A 74 1.53 -14.00 10.59
CA GLY A 74 0.63 -13.87 11.71
C GLY A 74 1.43 -13.50 12.96
N ARG A 75 0.98 -12.49 13.70
CA ARG A 75 1.44 -12.31 15.08
C ARG A 75 0.99 -13.57 15.83
N PRO A 76 1.88 -14.33 16.50
CA PRO A 76 1.43 -15.36 17.43
C PRO A 76 0.44 -14.68 18.39
N ALA A 77 -0.73 -15.28 18.58
CA ALA A 77 -1.65 -14.81 19.60
C ALA A 77 -0.86 -14.70 20.93
N PRO A 78 -1.08 -13.65 21.75
CA PRO A 78 -0.47 -13.59 23.06
C PRO A 78 -0.76 -14.91 23.76
N VAL A 79 0.29 -15.61 24.24
CA VAL A 79 0.10 -16.77 25.11
C VAL A 79 -0.71 -16.27 26.30
N GLN A 80 -1.97 -16.70 26.39
CA GLN A 80 -2.80 -16.42 27.54
C GLN A 80 -2.24 -17.28 28.67
N GLN A 81 -1.33 -16.71 29.47
CA GLN A 81 -0.87 -17.34 30.71
C GLN A 81 -2.10 -17.45 31.61
N VAL A 82 -2.68 -18.65 31.65
CA VAL A 82 -3.66 -19.01 32.67
C VAL A 82 -2.93 -18.93 34.01
N GLN A 83 -3.25 -17.93 34.83
CA GLN A 83 -2.84 -17.91 36.23
C GLN A 83 -3.55 -19.08 36.91
N ALA A 84 -2.78 -20.09 37.32
CA ALA A 84 -3.27 -21.10 38.24
C ALA A 84 -3.52 -20.40 39.58
N ALA A 85 -4.78 -20.34 40.00
CA ALA A 85 -5.16 -19.89 41.34
C ALA A 85 -4.56 -20.85 42.38
N SER A 86 -4.00 -20.29 43.45
CA SER A 86 -3.53 -21.01 44.64
C SER A 86 -4.67 -21.23 45.63
#